data_AF-A0A8T4T5F4-F1
#
_entry.id   AF-A0A8T4T5F4-F1
#
_cell.length_a   1.000
_cell.length_b   1.000
_cell.length_c   1.000
_cell.angle_alpha   90.00
_cell.angle_beta   90.00
_cell.angle_gamma   90.00
#
_symmetry.space_group_name_H-M   'P 1'
#
loop_
_entity.id
_entity.type
_entity.pdbx_description
1 polymer ?
#
loop_
_entity_poly.entity_id
_entity_poly.type
_entity_poly.pdbx_seq_one_letter_code
_entity_poly.pdbx_strand_id
1 'polypeptide(L)'
;MELRQIVGGIGILSLLVLIPLALVSGTAGFIPELLIFAAITGILYLCFDTLRLNVPVYTLVILSMLLHGFGVLGFYGQSPLPVAWDHVTHFALFSWGLMFFRFFEQWMDVRFFSKRTILLLCAVFLAASGVGAVIELSEFLGYLQQGFGEGAFAFGPGDGVGTDGDVIANLGGGWINTGWDLIFNTAGILLAMFICVVIRLATHKPIPAYYFEDVGDWSRKIN
;
A
#
# COMPACT_ATOMS: atom_id res chain seq x y z
N MET A 1 -0.49 25.19 13.07
CA MET A 1 0.05 23.94 12.50
C MET A 1 -1.13 23.14 11.99
N GLU A 2 -1.17 22.85 10.70
CA GLU A 2 -2.26 22.08 10.10
C GLU A 2 -2.15 20.61 10.51
N LEU A 3 -3.28 19.90 10.63
CA LEU A 3 -3.29 18.51 11.12
C LEU A 3 -2.39 17.58 10.28
N ARG A 4 -2.29 17.78 8.97
CA ARG A 4 -1.37 17.03 8.08
C ARG A 4 0.11 17.23 8.44
N GLN A 5 0.48 18.41 8.93
CA GLN A 5 1.86 18.71 9.38
C GLN A 5 2.18 17.93 10.65
N ILE A 6 1.21 17.87 11.57
CA ILE A 6 1.34 17.12 12.83
C ILE A 6 1.51 15.63 12.51
N VAL A 7 0.63 15.08 11.67
CA VAL A 7 0.66 13.66 11.28
C VAL A 7 1.95 13.32 10.55
N GLY A 8 2.35 14.11 9.55
CA GLY A 8 3.59 13.86 8.81
C GLY A 8 4.84 13.99 9.70
N GLY A 9 4.87 15.01 10.56
CA GLY A 9 5.96 15.21 11.52
C GLY A 9 6.08 14.06 12.52
N ILE A 10 4.96 13.62 13.12
CA ILE A 10 4.94 12.46 14.02
C ILE A 10 5.37 11.20 13.26
N GLY A 11 4.85 10.97 12.05
CA GLY A 11 5.20 9.80 11.23
C GLY A 11 6.69 9.70 10.96
N ILE A 12 7.32 10.80 10.51
CA ILE A 12 8.77 10.85 10.28
C ILE A 12 9.54 10.60 11.58
N LEU A 13 9.16 11.25 12.69
CA LEU A 13 9.82 11.03 13.97
C LEU A 13 9.70 9.58 14.44
N SER A 14 8.53 8.96 14.29
CA SER A 14 8.32 7.54 14.63
C SER A 14 9.23 6.63 13.82
N LEU A 15 9.35 6.84 12.50
CA LEU A 15 10.27 6.07 11.65
C LEU A 15 11.73 6.28 12.04
N LEU A 16 12.13 7.52 12.34
CA LEU A 16 13.50 7.83 12.77
C LEU A 16 13.84 7.26 14.15
N VAL A 17 12.87 7.15 15.07
CA VAL A 17 13.05 6.51 16.39
C VAL A 17 13.29 5.00 16.25
N LEU A 18 12.79 4.35 15.21
CA LEU A 18 13.07 2.93 14.96
C LEU A 18 14.53 2.68 14.57
N ILE A 19 15.27 3.68 14.05
CA ILE A 19 16.69 3.52 13.67
C ILE A 19 17.60 3.17 14.87
N PRO A 20 17.64 3.95 15.97
CA PRO A 20 18.44 3.57 17.13
C PRO A 20 17.95 2.27 17.77
N LEU A 21 16.64 1.96 17.71
CA LEU A 21 16.12 0.67 18.16
C LEU A 21 16.65 -0.49 17.31
N ALA A 22 16.75 -0.33 15.99
CA ALA A 22 17.32 -1.33 15.09
C ALA A 22 18.78 -1.64 15.42
N LEU A 23 19.56 -0.61 15.78
CA LEU A 23 20.95 -0.80 16.21
C LEU A 23 21.05 -1.58 17.53
N VAL A 24 20.16 -1.32 18.48
CA VAL A 24 20.18 -1.98 19.80
C VAL A 24 19.62 -3.41 19.72
N SER A 25 18.60 -3.63 18.90
CA SER A 25 17.94 -4.93 18.72
C SER A 25 18.72 -5.88 17.78
N GLY A 26 19.80 -5.42 17.15
CA GLY A 26 20.55 -6.22 16.18
C GLY A 26 19.88 -6.36 14.81
N THR A 27 18.82 -5.60 14.55
CA THR A 27 18.03 -5.57 13.30
C THR A 27 18.43 -4.40 12.40
N ALA A 28 19.69 -3.96 12.48
CA ALA A 28 20.23 -2.79 11.81
C ALA A 28 20.04 -2.81 10.29
N GLY A 29 19.80 -3.98 9.71
CA GLY A 29 19.44 -4.08 8.32
C GLY A 29 18.21 -3.24 7.98
N PHE A 30 17.20 -3.04 8.85
CA PHE A 30 15.97 -2.28 8.54
C PHE A 30 16.20 -0.77 8.29
N ILE A 31 17.37 -0.23 8.62
CA ILE A 31 17.65 1.21 8.59
C ILE A 31 17.45 1.85 7.21
N PRO A 32 17.92 1.28 6.08
CA PRO A 32 17.70 1.87 4.75
C PRO A 32 16.22 2.03 4.42
N GLU A 33 15.40 1.06 4.76
CA GLU A 33 13.96 1.08 4.52
C GLU A 33 13.26 2.14 5.38
N LEU A 34 13.62 2.26 6.67
CA LEU A 34 13.09 3.31 7.55
C LEU A 34 13.41 4.71 7.02
N LEU A 35 14.60 4.91 6.43
CA LEU A 35 14.98 6.16 5.78
C LEU A 35 14.16 6.41 4.50
N ILE A 36 13.94 5.38 3.69
CA ILE A 36 13.09 5.45 2.49
C ILE A 36 11.65 5.79 2.89
N PHE A 37 11.08 5.13 3.89
CA PHE A 37 9.73 5.41 4.39
C PHE A 37 9.61 6.82 4.97
N ALA A 38 10.64 7.31 5.66
CA ALA A 38 10.66 8.69 6.15
C ALA A 38 10.67 9.69 4.97
N ALA A 39 11.45 9.41 3.93
CA ALA A 39 11.49 10.21 2.71
C ALA A 39 10.15 10.17 1.96
N ILE A 40 9.55 8.99 1.78
CA ILE A 40 8.21 8.80 1.19
C ILE A 40 7.17 9.58 2.00
N THR A 41 7.19 9.51 3.33
CA THR A 41 6.29 10.28 4.20
C THR A 41 6.40 11.78 3.94
N GLY A 42 7.63 12.30 3.79
CA GLY A 42 7.90 13.69 3.42
C GLY A 42 7.41 14.04 2.02
N ILE A 43 7.65 13.19 1.02
CA ILE A 43 7.18 13.38 -0.36
C ILE A 43 5.65 13.41 -0.41
N LEU A 44 4.98 12.49 0.28
CA LEU A 44 3.52 12.46 0.37
C LEU A 44 2.95 13.70 1.05
N TYR A 45 3.65 14.26 2.05
CA TYR A 45 3.29 15.56 2.63
C TYR A 45 3.41 16.70 1.62
N LEU A 46 4.52 16.77 0.88
CA LEU A 46 4.74 17.82 -0.13
C LEU A 46 3.74 17.71 -1.30
N CYS A 47 3.36 16.49 -1.66
CA CYS A 47 2.43 16.20 -2.73
C CYS A 47 0.98 16.03 -2.24
N PHE A 48 0.67 16.37 -0.99
CA PHE A 48 -0.62 16.05 -0.34
C PHE A 48 -1.82 16.57 -1.14
N ASP A 49 -1.77 17.82 -1.59
CA ASP A 49 -2.85 18.45 -2.35
C ASP A 49 -2.90 17.94 -3.79
N THR A 50 -1.74 17.74 -4.42
CA THR A 50 -1.61 17.17 -5.78
C THR A 50 -2.18 15.76 -5.86
N LEU A 51 -1.91 14.94 -4.83
CA LEU A 51 -2.42 13.57 -4.70
C LEU A 51 -3.86 13.52 -4.14
N ARG A 52 -4.43 14.67 -3.80
CA ARG A 52 -5.78 14.81 -3.20
C ARG A 52 -5.96 13.96 -1.94
N LEU A 53 -4.91 13.85 -1.15
CA LEU A 53 -4.95 13.10 0.10
C LEU A 53 -5.88 13.78 1.12
N ASN A 54 -6.35 13.00 2.08
CA ASN A 54 -6.92 13.53 3.31
C ASN A 54 -6.11 12.96 4.47
N VAL A 55 -6.27 13.57 5.64
CA VAL A 55 -5.52 13.17 6.83
C VAL A 55 -5.74 11.69 7.16
N PRO A 56 -6.95 11.11 7.13
CA PRO A 56 -7.14 9.69 7.38
C PRO A 56 -6.33 8.77 6.47
N VAL A 57 -6.39 8.96 5.14
CA VAL A 57 -5.65 8.11 4.19
C VAL A 57 -4.15 8.31 4.34
N TYR A 58 -3.70 9.56 4.50
CA TYR A 58 -2.28 9.85 4.74
C TYR A 58 -1.77 9.18 6.02
N THR A 59 -2.56 9.20 7.09
CA THR A 59 -2.24 8.51 8.35
C THR A 59 -2.15 7.01 8.15
N LEU A 60 -3.10 6.40 7.42
CA LEU A 60 -3.10 4.96 7.16
C LEU A 60 -1.89 4.52 6.33
N VAL A 61 -1.44 5.31 5.36
CA VAL A 61 -0.22 5.01 4.58
C VAL A 61 1.03 5.07 5.47
N ILE A 62 1.13 6.07 6.35
CA ILE A 62 2.21 6.14 7.35
C ILE A 62 2.18 4.93 8.28
N LEU A 63 0.99 4.57 8.78
CA LEU A 63 0.84 3.39 9.65
C LEU A 63 1.20 2.10 8.93
N SER A 64 0.89 1.96 7.64
CA SER A 64 1.31 0.81 6.82
C SER A 64 2.83 0.69 6.75
N MET A 65 3.55 1.80 6.54
CA MET A 65 5.01 1.81 6.55
C MET A 65 5.58 1.53 7.95
N LEU A 66 4.95 2.04 9.01
CA LEU A 66 5.35 1.76 10.39
C LEU A 66 5.14 0.28 10.78
N LEU A 67 4.04 -0.34 10.33
CA LEU A 67 3.79 -1.76 10.58
C LEU A 67 4.90 -2.64 10.00
N HIS A 68 5.34 -2.34 8.77
CA HIS A 68 6.47 -3.03 8.15
C HIS A 68 7.77 -2.73 8.91
N GLY A 69 8.04 -1.45 9.22
CA GLY A 69 9.21 -1.03 10.02
C GLY A 69 9.25 -1.59 11.46
N PHE A 70 8.13 -2.05 12.04
CA PHE A 70 8.14 -2.76 13.32
C PHE A 70 8.76 -4.16 13.26
N GLY A 71 9.18 -4.62 12.07
CA GLY A 71 10.14 -5.72 11.95
C GLY A 71 11.42 -5.50 12.76
N VAL A 72 11.80 -4.24 13.02
CA VAL A 72 12.88 -3.87 13.97
C VAL A 72 12.71 -4.49 15.36
N LEU A 73 11.47 -4.75 15.77
CA LEU A 73 11.11 -5.33 17.07
C LEU A 73 11.08 -6.87 17.04
N GLY A 74 11.48 -7.51 15.93
CA GLY A 74 11.49 -8.96 15.77
C GLY A 74 10.11 -9.57 15.44
N PHE A 75 9.13 -8.75 15.04
CA PHE A 75 7.75 -9.21 14.88
C PHE A 75 7.54 -10.21 13.73
N TYR A 76 8.40 -10.20 12.71
CA TYR A 76 8.40 -11.22 11.66
C TYR A 76 8.73 -12.62 12.21
N GLY A 77 9.68 -12.72 13.15
CA GLY A 77 10.00 -14.00 13.81
C GLY A 77 9.00 -14.36 14.91
N GLN A 78 8.52 -13.38 15.68
CA GLN A 78 7.55 -13.57 16.74
C GLN A 78 6.48 -12.49 16.72
N SER A 79 5.35 -12.79 16.07
CA SER A 79 4.25 -11.85 15.99
C SER A 79 3.65 -11.54 17.38
N PRO A 80 3.38 -10.26 17.69
CA PRO A 80 2.66 -9.87 18.90
C PRO A 80 1.14 -10.11 18.79
N LEU A 81 0.66 -10.53 17.62
CA LEU A 81 -0.75 -10.80 17.32
C LEU A 81 -0.98 -12.30 17.09
N PRO A 82 -2.23 -12.80 17.21
CA PRO A 82 -2.56 -14.20 16.92
C PRO A 82 -2.54 -14.53 15.40
N VAL A 83 -1.88 -13.71 14.60
CA VAL A 83 -1.68 -13.86 13.15
C VAL A 83 -0.22 -13.58 12.83
N ALA A 84 0.33 -14.19 11.78
CA ALA A 84 1.69 -13.90 11.34
C ALA A 84 1.83 -12.41 11.03
N TRP A 85 2.91 -11.78 11.51
CA TRP A 85 3.12 -10.34 11.34
C TRP A 85 3.25 -9.97 9.86
N ASP A 86 3.91 -10.85 9.11
CA ASP A 86 4.04 -10.81 7.67
C ASP A 86 2.70 -10.59 6.94
N HIS A 87 1.67 -11.38 7.28
CA HIS A 87 0.33 -11.18 6.74
C HIS A 87 -0.27 -9.80 7.06
N VAL A 88 0.07 -9.23 8.23
CA VAL A 88 -0.41 -7.90 8.64
C VAL A 88 0.25 -6.82 7.79
N THR A 89 1.55 -6.94 7.53
CA THR A 89 2.31 -5.97 6.73
C THR A 89 1.89 -6.00 5.27
N HIS A 90 1.65 -7.18 4.69
CA HIS A 90 1.14 -7.31 3.32
C HIS A 90 -0.31 -6.83 3.18
N PHE A 91 -1.18 -7.12 4.15
CA PHE A 91 -2.53 -6.57 4.15
C PHE A 91 -2.54 -5.04 4.22
N ALA A 92 -1.49 -4.41 4.76
CA ALA A 92 -1.38 -2.95 4.87
C ALA A 92 -1.32 -2.22 3.52
N LEU A 93 -1.10 -2.94 2.40
CA LEU A 93 -1.30 -2.41 1.03
C LEU A 93 -2.73 -1.93 0.78
N PHE A 94 -3.68 -2.30 1.63
CA PHE A 94 -4.97 -1.64 1.79
C PHE A 94 -4.87 -0.10 1.78
N SER A 95 -3.94 0.48 2.55
CA SER A 95 -3.78 1.93 2.65
C SER A 95 -3.35 2.58 1.34
N TRP A 96 -2.47 1.90 0.58
CA TRP A 96 -2.03 2.31 -0.75
C TRP A 96 -3.17 2.21 -1.76
N GLY A 97 -4.01 1.16 -1.68
CA GLY A 97 -5.25 1.04 -2.44
C GLY A 97 -6.19 2.23 -2.22
N LEU A 98 -6.40 2.66 -0.97
CA LEU A 98 -7.19 3.85 -0.65
C LEU A 98 -6.57 5.12 -1.25
N MET A 99 -5.25 5.26 -1.13
CA MET A 99 -4.50 6.42 -1.65
C MET A 99 -4.68 6.56 -3.16
N PHE A 100 -4.39 5.51 -3.93
CA PHE A 100 -4.53 5.53 -5.37
C PHE A 100 -5.98 5.68 -5.80
N PHE A 101 -6.93 5.02 -5.14
CA PHE A 101 -8.35 5.19 -5.46
C PHE A 101 -8.74 6.67 -5.39
N ARG A 102 -8.41 7.37 -4.30
CA ARG A 102 -8.77 8.79 -4.14
C ARG A 102 -8.11 9.70 -5.17
N PHE A 103 -6.87 9.39 -5.54
CA PHE A 103 -6.18 10.09 -6.61
C PHE A 103 -6.90 9.93 -7.96
N PHE A 104 -7.29 8.70 -8.32
CA PHE A 104 -7.92 8.40 -9.60
C PHE A 104 -9.43 8.71 -9.67
N GLU A 105 -10.11 8.78 -8.53
CA GLU A 105 -11.58 8.97 -8.43
C GLU A 105 -12.08 10.18 -9.22
N GLN A 106 -11.29 11.26 -9.26
CA GLN A 106 -11.63 12.50 -9.97
C GLN A 106 -11.84 12.34 -11.48
N TRP A 107 -11.31 11.27 -12.07
CA TRP A 107 -11.48 10.96 -13.49
C TRP A 107 -12.49 9.84 -13.74
N MET A 108 -13.10 9.26 -12.70
CA MET A 108 -14.09 8.20 -12.86
C MET A 108 -15.45 8.77 -13.24
N ASP A 109 -16.18 8.08 -14.12
CA ASP A 109 -17.53 8.48 -14.50
C ASP A 109 -18.54 8.14 -13.40
N VAL A 110 -19.66 8.86 -13.35
CA VAL A 110 -20.78 8.58 -12.43
C VAL A 110 -21.32 7.16 -12.62
N ARG A 111 -21.33 6.69 -13.87
CA ARG A 111 -21.71 5.31 -14.20
C ARG A 111 -20.57 4.37 -13.85
N PHE A 112 -20.81 3.48 -12.89
CA PHE A 112 -19.82 2.51 -12.42
C PHE A 112 -19.30 1.59 -13.53
N PHE A 113 -20.20 1.02 -14.35
CA PHE A 113 -19.83 0.14 -15.46
C PHE A 113 -19.39 0.86 -16.74
N SER A 114 -18.91 2.11 -16.64
CA SER A 114 -18.29 2.74 -17.80
C SER A 114 -16.92 2.13 -18.05
N LYS A 115 -16.54 2.01 -19.34
CA LYS A 115 -15.20 1.52 -19.73
C LYS A 115 -14.09 2.31 -19.04
N ARG A 116 -14.28 3.63 -18.90
CA ARG A 116 -13.34 4.54 -18.24
C ARG A 116 -13.18 4.22 -16.75
N THR A 117 -14.29 4.07 -16.02
CA THR A 117 -14.24 3.74 -14.59
C THR A 117 -13.57 2.38 -14.37
N ILE A 118 -13.90 1.37 -15.18
CA ILE A 118 -13.27 0.05 -15.10
C ILE A 118 -11.75 0.15 -15.33
N LEU A 119 -11.31 0.86 -16.38
CA LEU A 119 -9.88 1.04 -16.65
C LEU A 119 -9.15 1.76 -15.51
N LEU A 120 -9.79 2.76 -14.89
CA LEU A 120 -9.22 3.46 -13.73
C LEU A 120 -9.16 2.57 -12.48
N LEU A 121 -10.14 1.69 -12.25
CA LEU A 121 -10.08 0.70 -11.17
C LEU A 121 -8.94 -0.30 -11.40
N CYS A 122 -8.72 -0.75 -12.64
CA CYS A 122 -7.55 -1.55 -12.98
C CYS A 122 -6.25 -0.78 -12.73
N ALA A 123 -6.19 0.51 -13.07
CA ALA A 123 -5.02 1.36 -12.79
C ALA A 123 -4.75 1.52 -11.29
N VAL A 124 -5.80 1.67 -10.46
CA VAL A 124 -5.69 1.68 -8.99
C VAL A 124 -5.09 0.37 -8.49
N PHE A 125 -5.64 -0.76 -8.94
CA PHE A 125 -5.14 -2.08 -8.55
C PHE A 125 -3.66 -2.25 -8.93
N LEU A 126 -3.31 -2.00 -10.19
CA LEU A 126 -1.95 -2.14 -10.68
C LEU A 126 -0.96 -1.19 -9.98
N ALA A 127 -1.37 0.05 -9.68
CA ALA A 127 -0.52 1.00 -8.96
C ALA A 127 -0.25 0.54 -7.52
N ALA A 128 -1.29 0.08 -6.81
CA ALA A 128 -1.15 -0.43 -5.45
C ALA A 128 -0.35 -1.75 -5.41
N SER A 129 -0.60 -2.67 -6.34
CA SER A 129 0.19 -3.89 -6.49
C SER A 129 1.63 -3.59 -6.87
N GLY A 130 1.88 -2.53 -7.65
CA GLY A 130 3.21 -2.08 -7.99
C GLY A 130 4.03 -1.64 -6.77
N VAL A 131 3.39 -1.01 -5.78
CA VAL A 131 4.05 -0.71 -4.49
C VAL A 131 4.45 -1.99 -3.78
N GLY A 132 3.53 -2.95 -3.66
CA GLY A 132 3.83 -4.27 -3.10
C GLY A 132 5.00 -4.94 -3.81
N ALA A 133 4.91 -5.08 -5.14
CA ALA A 133 5.95 -5.71 -5.95
C ALA A 133 7.33 -5.04 -5.81
N VAL A 134 7.40 -3.72 -5.59
CA VAL A 134 8.67 -3.02 -5.33
C VAL A 134 9.22 -3.39 -3.95
N ILE A 135 8.37 -3.52 -2.93
CA ILE A 135 8.76 -3.96 -1.58
C ILE A 135 9.29 -5.40 -1.66
N GLU A 136 8.51 -6.32 -2.24
CA GLU A 136 8.89 -7.74 -2.43
C GLU A 136 10.18 -7.91 -3.24
N LEU A 137 10.32 -7.15 -4.33
CA LEU A 137 11.53 -7.20 -5.14
C LEU A 137 12.73 -6.69 -4.35
N SER A 138 12.51 -5.65 -3.55
CA SER A 138 13.57 -5.14 -2.68
C SER A 138 13.95 -6.23 -1.67
N GLU A 139 12.96 -6.90 -1.03
CA GLU A 139 13.12 -8.08 -0.14
C GLU A 139 13.94 -9.20 -0.79
N PHE A 140 13.62 -9.53 -2.03
CA PHE A 140 14.39 -10.52 -2.75
C PHE A 140 15.84 -10.07 -3.06
N LEU A 141 16.06 -8.80 -3.37
CA LEU A 141 17.40 -8.27 -3.62
C LEU A 141 18.24 -8.19 -2.35
N GLY A 142 17.65 -7.81 -1.22
CA GLY A 142 18.33 -7.79 0.07
C GLY A 142 18.75 -9.19 0.51
N TYR A 143 17.89 -10.19 0.30
CA TYR A 143 18.23 -11.61 0.44
C TYR A 143 19.46 -12.02 -0.38
N LEU A 144 19.47 -11.71 -1.68
CA LEU A 144 20.59 -12.09 -2.56
C LEU A 144 21.92 -11.46 -2.12
N GLN A 145 21.88 -10.29 -1.49
CA GLN A 145 23.07 -9.57 -1.05
C GLN A 145 23.57 -10.00 0.34
N GLN A 146 22.67 -10.29 1.28
CA GLN A 146 22.99 -10.47 2.71
C GLN A 146 22.79 -11.91 3.21
N GLY A 147 22.20 -12.79 2.41
CA GLY A 147 21.86 -14.16 2.80
C GLY A 147 20.64 -14.23 3.72
N PHE A 148 20.44 -15.38 4.37
CA PHE A 148 19.41 -15.55 5.40
C PHE A 148 19.75 -14.72 6.64
N GLY A 149 18.85 -13.85 7.08
CA GLY A 149 19.08 -13.00 8.26
C GLY A 149 17.96 -12.00 8.53
N GLU A 150 18.08 -11.25 9.63
CA GLU A 150 17.17 -10.14 9.94
C GLU A 150 17.75 -8.81 9.44
N GLY A 151 16.97 -8.06 8.67
CA GLY A 151 17.40 -6.81 8.08
C GLY A 151 16.47 -6.31 6.98
N ALA A 152 16.68 -5.09 6.46
CA ALA A 152 15.82 -4.49 5.44
C ALA A 152 15.77 -5.44 4.31
N PHE A 153 14.56 -5.71 3.86
CA PHE A 153 14.43 -6.51 2.69
C PHE A 153 15.16 -7.86 2.83
N ALA A 154 15.22 -8.44 4.03
CA ALA A 154 15.93 -9.69 4.29
C ALA A 154 14.94 -10.84 4.39
N PHE A 155 15.22 -11.90 3.66
CA PHE A 155 14.59 -13.20 3.83
C PHE A 155 14.95 -13.76 5.20
N GLY A 156 13.94 -13.99 6.03
CA GLY A 156 14.10 -14.35 7.43
C GLY A 156 13.24 -15.54 7.87
N PRO A 157 13.35 -15.97 9.13
CA PRO A 157 12.58 -17.09 9.68
C PRO A 157 11.05 -16.89 9.63
N GLY A 158 10.59 -15.64 9.55
CA GLY A 158 9.17 -15.27 9.36
C GLY A 158 8.59 -15.77 8.03
N ASP A 159 9.44 -16.02 7.05
CA ASP A 159 9.08 -16.42 5.67
C ASP A 159 8.92 -17.94 5.54
N GLY A 160 8.84 -18.65 6.67
CA GLY A 160 8.64 -20.10 6.74
C GLY A 160 9.87 -20.94 6.36
N VAL A 161 11.06 -20.33 6.27
CA VAL A 161 12.29 -21.02 5.86
C VAL A 161 13.13 -21.42 7.07
N GLY A 162 13.42 -22.72 7.20
CA GLY A 162 14.27 -23.24 8.28
C GLY A 162 15.74 -22.84 8.10
N THR A 163 16.44 -22.62 9.21
CA THR A 163 17.86 -22.22 9.23
C THR A 163 18.83 -23.28 8.69
N ASP A 164 18.37 -24.52 8.50
CA ASP A 164 19.19 -25.69 8.12
C ASP A 164 18.83 -26.29 6.75
N GLY A 165 18.13 -25.55 5.88
CA GLY A 165 17.60 -26.06 4.61
C GLY A 165 18.54 -25.96 3.40
N ASP A 166 18.48 -26.98 2.52
CA ASP A 166 19.05 -26.98 1.17
C ASP A 166 18.62 -25.71 0.40
N VAL A 167 19.55 -25.10 -0.34
CA VAL A 167 19.33 -23.84 -1.10
C VAL A 167 18.09 -23.95 -2.01
N ILE A 168 17.81 -25.15 -2.56
CA ILE A 168 16.62 -25.39 -3.39
C ILE A 168 15.33 -25.39 -2.56
N ALA A 169 15.33 -25.96 -1.36
CA ALA A 169 14.18 -25.95 -0.46
C ALA A 169 13.90 -24.53 0.06
N ASN A 170 14.96 -23.75 0.26
CA ASN A 170 14.91 -22.35 0.68
C ASN A 170 14.39 -21.43 -0.44
N LEU A 171 14.84 -21.64 -1.69
CA LEU A 171 14.29 -20.96 -2.87
C LEU A 171 12.83 -21.35 -3.14
N GLY A 172 12.47 -22.61 -2.93
CA GLY A 172 11.09 -23.10 -3.07
C GLY A 172 10.15 -22.61 -1.97
N GLY A 173 10.62 -22.56 -0.72
CA GLY A 173 9.90 -21.98 0.41
C GLY A 173 9.66 -20.49 0.20
N GLY A 174 10.65 -19.77 -0.32
CA GLY A 174 10.49 -18.36 -0.61
C GLY A 174 9.46 -18.05 -1.70
N TRP A 175 9.35 -18.90 -2.72
CA TRP A 175 8.30 -18.74 -3.75
C TRP A 175 6.88 -18.98 -3.19
N ILE A 176 6.75 -19.86 -2.20
CA ILE A 176 5.46 -20.12 -1.53
C ILE A 176 5.09 -18.94 -0.63
N ASN A 177 6.05 -18.37 0.08
CA ASN A 177 5.87 -17.18 0.91
C ASN A 177 5.46 -15.97 0.06
N THR A 178 6.19 -15.63 -1.01
CA THR A 178 5.79 -14.58 -1.96
C THR A 178 4.38 -14.80 -2.53
N GLY A 179 3.95 -16.05 -2.68
CA GLY A 179 2.58 -16.40 -3.06
C GLY A 179 1.53 -15.99 -2.02
N TRP A 180 1.81 -16.20 -0.73
CA TRP A 180 0.98 -15.73 0.38
C TRP A 180 0.97 -14.21 0.47
N ASP A 181 2.12 -13.59 0.29
CA ASP A 181 2.29 -12.14 0.37
C ASP A 181 1.44 -11.47 -0.71
N LEU A 182 1.49 -12.01 -1.94
CA LEU A 182 0.63 -11.59 -3.03
C LEU A 182 -0.86 -11.75 -2.72
N ILE A 183 -1.27 -12.81 -2.01
CA ILE A 183 -2.67 -13.02 -1.59
C ILE A 183 -3.10 -11.93 -0.60
N PHE A 184 -2.30 -11.65 0.44
CA PHE A 184 -2.64 -10.64 1.45
C PHE A 184 -2.59 -9.22 0.89
N ASN A 185 -1.59 -8.93 0.06
CA ASN A 185 -1.48 -7.72 -0.75
C ASN A 185 -2.76 -7.51 -1.59
N THR A 186 -3.15 -8.53 -2.36
CA THR A 186 -4.34 -8.50 -3.21
C THR A 186 -5.61 -8.31 -2.40
N ALA A 187 -5.76 -9.03 -1.28
CA ALA A 187 -6.93 -8.93 -0.41
C ALA A 187 -7.08 -7.52 0.18
N GLY A 188 -5.97 -6.92 0.65
CA GLY A 188 -5.96 -5.56 1.17
C GLY A 188 -6.37 -4.54 0.10
N ILE A 189 -5.78 -4.62 -1.10
CA ILE A 189 -6.09 -3.71 -2.22
C ILE A 189 -7.56 -3.84 -2.65
N LEU A 190 -8.06 -5.07 -2.83
CA LEU A 190 -9.44 -5.30 -3.23
C LEU A 190 -10.43 -4.82 -2.18
N LEU A 191 -10.14 -5.01 -0.89
CA LEU A 191 -10.99 -4.50 0.19
C LEU A 191 -11.04 -2.96 0.19
N ALA A 192 -9.90 -2.29 0.03
CA ALA A 192 -9.84 -0.83 -0.07
C ALA A 192 -10.69 -0.32 -1.23
N MET A 193 -10.51 -0.91 -2.42
CA MET A 193 -11.29 -0.57 -3.61
C MET A 193 -12.79 -0.83 -3.39
N PHE A 194 -13.15 -1.98 -2.80
CA PHE A 194 -14.54 -2.32 -2.52
C PHE A 194 -15.20 -1.28 -1.59
N ILE A 195 -14.54 -0.93 -0.48
CA ILE A 195 -15.04 0.08 0.46
C ILE A 195 -15.24 1.43 -0.26
N CYS A 196 -14.24 1.87 -1.03
CA CYS A 196 -14.33 3.13 -1.76
C CYS A 196 -15.46 3.13 -2.80
N VAL A 197 -15.65 2.02 -3.52
CA VAL A 197 -16.76 1.86 -4.46
C VAL A 197 -18.11 1.92 -3.74
N VAL A 198 -18.27 1.21 -2.62
CA VAL A 198 -19.51 1.22 -1.84
C VAL A 198 -19.82 2.63 -1.33
N ILE A 199 -18.83 3.32 -0.76
CA ILE A 199 -18.99 4.70 -0.29
C ILE A 199 -19.42 5.59 -1.46
N ARG A 200 -18.72 5.49 -2.60
CA ARG A 200 -19.01 6.29 -3.79
C ARG A 200 -20.44 6.06 -4.29
N LEU A 201 -20.91 4.81 -4.31
CA LEU A 201 -22.29 4.47 -4.69
C LEU A 201 -23.33 4.99 -3.69
N ALA A 202 -23.00 5.03 -2.40
CA ALA A 202 -23.88 5.56 -1.36
C ALA A 202 -23.94 7.10 -1.37
N THR A 203 -22.84 7.78 -1.72
CA THR A 203 -22.74 9.25 -1.68
C THR A 203 -23.07 9.93 -3.01
N HIS A 204 -22.77 9.30 -4.14
CA HIS A 204 -23.23 9.80 -5.43
C HIS A 204 -24.72 9.47 -5.58
N LYS A 205 -25.56 10.44 -5.20
CA LYS A 205 -26.92 10.47 -5.68
C LYS A 205 -26.87 10.45 -7.21
N PRO A 206 -27.61 9.57 -7.91
CA PRO A 206 -27.82 9.76 -9.32
C PRO A 206 -28.37 11.18 -9.44
N ILE A 207 -27.70 12.05 -10.19
CA ILE A 207 -28.33 13.28 -10.64
C ILE A 207 -29.54 12.75 -11.41
N PRO A 208 -30.79 12.92 -10.93
CA PRO A 208 -31.94 12.54 -11.74
C PRO A 208 -31.72 13.24 -13.06
N ALA A 209 -31.75 12.49 -14.14
CA ALA A 209 -31.59 13.03 -15.48
C ALA A 209 -32.78 13.95 -15.77
N TYR A 210 -32.82 15.13 -15.16
CA TYR A 210 -33.35 16.33 -15.76
C TYR A 210 -32.30 16.82 -16.76
N TYR A 211 -31.94 15.94 -17.70
CA TYR A 211 -31.67 16.40 -19.03
C TYR A 211 -33.03 16.84 -19.56
N PHE A 212 -33.33 18.12 -19.38
CA PHE A 212 -33.87 18.83 -20.52
C PHE A 212 -32.74 18.79 -21.57
N GLU A 213 -32.63 17.67 -22.30
CA GLU A 213 -32.12 17.79 -23.66
C GLU A 213 -33.05 18.81 -24.29
N ASP A 214 -32.51 19.96 -24.67
CA ASP A 214 -33.19 20.83 -25.60
C ASP A 214 -33.51 19.94 -26.81
N VAL A 215 -34.79 19.65 -27.00
CA VAL A 215 -35.32 18.84 -28.11
C VAL A 215 -35.26 19.68 -29.40
N GLY A 216 -34.10 20.28 -29.65
CA GLY A 216 -33.96 21.48 -30.45
C GLY A 216 -33.08 21.37 -31.68
N ASP A 217 -32.29 20.30 -31.86
CA ASP A 217 -31.39 20.21 -33.03
C ASP A 217 -31.32 18.86 -33.76
N TRP A 218 -32.20 17.90 -33.44
CA TRP A 218 -32.37 16.68 -34.25
C TRP A 218 -33.40 16.82 -35.38
N SER A 219 -33.74 18.04 -35.82
CA SER A 219 -34.57 18.24 -37.00
C SER A 219 -34.25 19.50 -37.83
N ARG A 220 -33.03 19.58 -38.36
CA ARG A 220 -32.81 20.38 -39.60
C ARG A 220 -32.09 19.57 -40.67
N LYS A 221 -32.95 18.87 -41.41
CA LYS A 221 -32.97 18.69 -42.87
C LYS A 221 -31.63 18.63 -43.61
N ILE A 222 -31.42 17.46 -44.22
CA ILE A 222 -30.99 17.25 -45.61
C ILE A 222 -31.16 18.53 -46.45
N ASN A 223 -30.03 19.02 -46.97
CA ASN A 223 -29.87 19.51 -48.34
C ASN A 223 -28.44 19.16 -48.78
#